data_AF-A0A7I7RRZ4-F1
#
_entry.id   AF-A0A7I7RRZ4-F1
#
_cell.length_a   1.000
_cell.length_b   1.000
_cell.length_c   1.000
_cell.angle_alpha   90.00
_cell.angle_beta   90.00
_cell.angle_gamma   90.00
#
_symmetry.space_group_name_H-M   'P 1'
#
loop_
_entity.id
_entity.type
_entity.pdbx_description
1 polymer ?
#
loop_
_entity_poly.entity_id
_entity_poly.type
_entity_poly.pdbx_seq_one_letter_code
_entity_poly.pdbx_strand_id
1 'polypeptide(L)' 'MESLDGESQWEVVTAKPVNRGDAGDGASEDVVARGSEDECRRVFADTVAVAAAEDYQYVVLRSGGQDVDSWPPLTGWTC' A
#
# COMPACT_ATOMS: atom_id res chain seq x y z
N MET A 1 20.49 -15.36 21.11
CA MET A 1 19.33 -16.15 20.64
C MET A 1 18.74 -15.34 19.51
N GLU A 2 19.18 -15.71 18.30
CA GLU A 2 18.61 -15.44 16.98
C GLU A 2 17.89 -14.09 16.79
N SER A 3 18.66 -13.08 16.39
CA SER A 3 18.13 -12.03 15.51
C SER A 3 17.69 -12.75 14.23
N LEU A 4 16.37 -12.82 13.98
CA LEU A 4 15.84 -13.33 12.72
C LEU A 4 16.09 -12.27 11.66
N ASP A 5 17.29 -12.26 11.11
CA ASP A 5 17.60 -11.60 9.85
C ASP A 5 16.64 -12.13 8.77
N GLY A 6 15.76 -11.27 8.25
CA GLY A 6 15.40 -11.31 6.84
C GLY A 6 14.06 -11.92 6.41
N GLU A 7 13.08 -12.12 7.28
CA GLU A 7 11.69 -12.15 6.78
C GLU A 7 11.31 -10.71 6.43
N SER A 8 11.54 -10.29 5.18
CA SER A 8 11.16 -8.96 4.71
C SER A 8 9.72 -8.70 5.09
N GLN A 9 9.50 -7.88 6.12
CA GLN A 9 8.17 -7.61 6.64
C GLN A 9 7.37 -6.96 5.52
N TRP A 10 6.29 -7.63 5.10
CA TRP A 10 5.39 -7.08 4.09
C TRP A 10 4.38 -6.19 4.77
N GLU A 11 4.05 -5.08 4.12
CA GLU A 11 3.14 -4.07 4.64
C GLU A 11 2.22 -3.61 3.50
N VAL A 12 0.94 -3.48 3.80
CA VAL A 12 -0.04 -2.88 2.88
C VAL A 12 -0.36 -1.50 3.40
N VAL A 13 0.01 -0.48 2.63
CA VAL A 13 -0.22 0.92 2.95
C VAL A 13 -1.34 1.45 2.07
N THR A 14 -2.31 2.13 2.65
CA THR A 14 -3.35 2.86 1.93
C THR A 14 -3.22 4.33 2.20
N ALA A 15 -3.55 5.14 1.21
CA ALA A 15 -3.59 6.58 1.37
C ALA A 15 -4.99 7.10 1.09
N LYS A 16 -5.54 7.81 2.08
CA LYS A 16 -6.83 8.49 1.95
C LYS A 16 -6.62 10.01 1.92
N PRO A 17 -7.36 10.76 1.10
CA PRO A 17 -7.29 12.22 1.10
C PRO A 17 -7.77 12.75 2.47
N VAL A 18 -6.92 13.50 3.17
CA VAL A 18 -7.26 14.10 4.47
C VAL A 18 -8.35 15.16 4.32
N ASN A 19 -8.30 15.90 3.20
CA ASN A 19 -9.27 16.93 2.88
C ASN A 19 -9.76 16.77 1.44
N ARG A 20 -10.97 16.21 1.28
CA ARG A 20 -11.58 15.95 -0.05
C ARG A 20 -11.78 17.25 -0.88
N GLY A 21 -11.70 18.43 -0.25
CA GLY A 21 -11.85 19.73 -0.91
C GLY A 21 -10.55 20.47 -1.24
N ASP A 22 -9.39 20.00 -0.75
CA ASP A 22 -8.13 20.75 -0.85
C ASP A 22 -6.99 19.81 -1.25
N ALA A 23 -6.63 19.83 -2.53
CA ALA A 23 -5.61 18.95 -3.11
C ALA A 23 -4.18 19.23 -2.59
N GLY A 24 -4.00 20.24 -1.74
CA GLY A 24 -2.72 20.58 -1.08
C GLY A 24 -2.54 19.97 0.32
N ASP A 25 -3.61 19.46 0.92
CA ASP A 25 -3.58 18.81 2.23
C ASP A 25 -3.29 17.32 1.98
N GLY A 26 -2.05 16.90 2.20
CA GLY A 26 -1.53 15.59 1.77
C GLY A 26 -2.40 14.37 2.14
N ALA A 27 -2.09 13.23 1.55
CA ALA A 27 -2.79 11.98 1.85
C ALA A 27 -2.32 11.41 3.21
N SER A 28 -3.26 10.92 4.02
CA SER A 28 -2.93 10.15 5.23
C SER A 28 -2.65 8.72 4.84
N GLU A 29 -1.40 8.30 5.00
CA GLU A 29 -0.98 6.91 4.87
C GLU A 29 -1.35 6.12 6.12
N ASP A 30 -2.03 4.99 5.95
CA ASP A 30 -2.39 4.04 7.02
C ASP A 30 -1.97 2.61 6.62
N VAL A 31 -1.37 1.88 7.57
CA VAL A 31 -0.93 0.51 7.37
C VAL A 31 -2.08 -0.44 7.70
N VAL A 32 -2.69 -1.01 6.66
CA VAL A 32 -3.86 -1.88 6.77
C VAL A 32 -3.49 -3.30 7.21
N ALA A 33 -2.35 -3.80 6.76
CA ALA A 33 -1.84 -5.11 7.13
C ALA A 33 -0.31 -5.12 7.18
N ARG A 34 0.24 -5.95 8.07
CA ARG A 34 1.67 -6.24 8.15
C ARG A 34 1.87 -7.72 8.46
N GLY A 35 2.75 -8.39 7.73
CA GLY A 35 2.95 -9.83 7.90
C GLY A 35 3.74 -10.49 6.78
N SER A 36 3.35 -11.72 6.43
CA SER A 36 3.95 -12.49 5.34
C SER A 36 3.49 -11.99 3.98
N GLU A 37 4.28 -12.31 2.94
CA GLU A 37 3.98 -11.96 1.53
C GLU A 37 2.58 -12.40 1.12
N ASP A 38 2.23 -13.67 1.33
CA ASP A 38 0.94 -14.24 0.92
C ASP A 38 -0.26 -13.53 1.54
N GLU A 39 -0.15 -13.17 2.83
CA GLU A 39 -1.20 -12.46 3.55
C GLU A 39 -1.32 -11.03 3.01
N CYS A 40 -0.20 -10.31 2.92
CA CYS A 40 -0.20 -8.92 2.44
C CYS A 40 -0.63 -8.82 0.98
N ARG A 41 -0.26 -9.78 0.11
CA ARG A 41 -0.74 -9.81 -1.28
C ARG A 41 -2.24 -10.03 -1.37
N ARG A 42 -2.81 -10.89 -0.52
CA ARG A 42 -4.27 -11.08 -0.47
C ARG A 42 -4.97 -9.82 0.01
N VAL A 43 -4.47 -9.22 1.09
CA VAL A 43 -5.02 -7.97 1.62
C VAL A 43 -4.88 -6.84 0.60
N PHE A 44 -3.75 -6.73 -0.09
CA PHE A 44 -3.54 -5.75 -1.16
C PHE A 44 -4.59 -5.91 -2.27
N ALA A 45 -4.79 -7.13 -2.79
CA ALA A 45 -5.78 -7.37 -3.83
C ALA A 45 -7.22 -7.06 -3.37
N ASP A 46 -7.58 -7.45 -2.14
CA ASP A 46 -8.87 -7.13 -1.52
C ASP A 46 -9.06 -5.61 -1.34
N THR A 47 -8.03 -4.95 -0.82
CA THR A 47 -8.00 -3.51 -0.61
C THR A 47 -8.11 -2.75 -1.93
N VAL A 48 -7.41 -3.19 -2.98
CA VAL A 48 -7.52 -2.62 -4.33
C VAL A 48 -8.92 -2.78 -4.90
N ALA A 49 -9.60 -3.91 -4.65
CA ALA A 49 -10.96 -4.13 -5.11
C ALA A 49 -11.96 -3.14 -4.49
N VAL A 50 -11.71 -2.69 -3.26
CA VAL A 50 -12.55 -1.69 -2.56
C VAL A 50 -12.00 -0.27 -2.65
N ALA A 51 -10.74 -0.08 -3.05
CA ALA A 51 -10.04 1.20 -3.03
C ALA A 51 -10.78 2.31 -3.78
N ALA A 52 -11.31 1.99 -4.97
CA ALA A 52 -12.09 2.95 -5.75
C ALA A 52 -13.44 3.30 -5.10
N ALA A 53 -14.05 2.38 -4.34
CA ALA A 53 -15.30 2.61 -3.62
C ALA A 53 -15.08 3.40 -2.33
N GLU A 54 -13.95 3.14 -1.65
CA GLU A 54 -13.55 3.77 -0.39
C GLU A 54 -12.78 5.09 -0.58
N ASP A 55 -12.69 5.58 -1.83
CA ASP A 55 -12.03 6.85 -2.21
C ASP A 55 -10.54 6.89 -1.81
N TYR A 56 -9.86 5.75 -1.94
CA TYR A 56 -8.42 5.66 -1.71
C TYR A 56 -7.69 6.32 -2.86
N GLN A 57 -6.74 7.18 -2.51
CA GLN A 57 -5.89 7.85 -3.48
C GLN A 57 -4.85 6.90 -4.07
N TYR A 58 -4.26 6.07 -3.21
CA TYR A 58 -3.40 4.98 -3.63
C TYR A 58 -3.34 3.85 -2.60
N VAL A 59 -2.94 2.66 -3.04
CA VAL A 59 -2.63 1.49 -2.23
C VAL A 59 -1.25 1.00 -2.64
N VAL A 60 -0.36 0.72 -1.69
CA VAL A 60 1.01 0.29 -1.96
C VAL A 60 1.32 -0.95 -1.14
N LEU A 61 1.93 -1.93 -1.79
CA LEU A 61 2.47 -3.12 -1.16
C LEU A 61 3.97 -2.91 -0.97
N ARG A 62 4.43 -2.86 0.28
CA ARG A 62 5.83 -2.72 0.66
C ARG A 62 6.39 -4.03 1.15
N SER A 63 7.68 -4.26 0.92
CA SER A 63 8.45 -5.37 1.50
C SER A 63 9.78 -4.84 2.01
N GLY A 64 10.02 -4.93 3.32
CA GLY A 64 11.27 -4.48 3.94
C GLY A 64 11.61 -3.01 3.64
N GLY A 65 10.59 -2.16 3.52
CA GLY A 65 10.75 -0.72 3.21
C GLY A 65 10.84 -0.37 1.73
N GLN A 66 10.71 -1.33 0.81
CA GLN A 66 10.65 -1.07 -0.64
C GLN A 66 9.23 -1.26 -1.16
N ASP A 67 8.72 -0.31 -1.95
CA ASP A 67 7.45 -0.46 -2.67
C ASP A 67 7.61 -1.51 -3.78
N VAL A 68 6.87 -2.61 -3.66
CA VAL A 68 6.88 -3.74 -4.61
C VAL A 68 5.78 -3.57 -5.65
N ASP A 69 4.59 -3.15 -5.21
CA ASP A 69 3.43 -2.98 -6.06
C ASP A 69 2.62 -1.75 -5.62
N SER A 70 1.88 -1.15 -6.54
CA SER A 70 1.09 0.06 -6.26
C SER A 70 -0.15 0.13 -7.13
N TRP A 71 -1.22 0.64 -6.54
CA TRP A 71 -2.48 0.95 -7.18
C TRP A 71 -2.81 2.44 -6.94
N PRO A 72 -3.35 3.18 -7.92
CA PRO A 72 -3.50 2.77 -9.32
C PRO A 72 -2.13 2.42 -9.92
N PRO A 73 -2.06 1.43 -10.83
CA PRO A 73 -0.79 1.03 -11.41
C PRO A 73 -0.13 2.27 -11.99
N LEU A 74 1.09 2.56 -11.57
CA LEU A 74 1.89 3.63 -12.18
C LEU A 74 1.98 3.27 -13.66
N THR A 75 1.15 3.92 -14.49
CA THR A 75 1.21 3.81 -15.94
C THR A 75 2.44 4.59 -16.39
N GLY A 76 3.62 4.10 -16.00
CA GLY A 76 4.91 4.51 -16.49
C GLY A 76 5.07 4.02 -17.92
N TRP A 77 4.32 4.64 -18.82
CA TRP A 77 4.53 4.53 -20.24
C TRP A 77 5.84 5.25 -20.55
N THR A 78 6.93 4.49 -20.68
CA THR A 78 8.01 4.73 -21.63
C THR A 78 8.87 3.49 -21.68
N CYS A 79 8.62 2.71 -22.72
CA CYS A 79 9.57 1.76 -23.29
C CYS A 79 10.73 2.51 -23.96
#